data_AF-A0A7L2CGS0-F1
#
_entry.id   AF-A0A7L2CGS0-F1
#
_cell.length_a   1.000
_cell.length_b   1.000
_cell.length_c   1.000
_cell.angle_alpha   90.00
_cell.angle_beta   90.00
_cell.angle_gamma   90.00
#
_symmetry.space_group_name_H-M   'P 1'
#
loop_
_entity.id
_entity.type
_entity.pdbx_description
1 polymer ?
#
loop_
_entity_poly.entity_id
_entity_poly.type
_entity_poly.pdbx_seq_one_letter_code
_entity_poly.pdbx_strand_id
1 'polypeptide(L)'
;PEEFVYGEEDFVLQAAGWGDPGSAPSRFDRLLLAGWSDRMERGLFRYRLGALPTRVLPGPVRLVAQLNAQRSAERRPPQPVRSLRDPFAPGAFNFPRLRPAELLFRLRRAGGPGPPPEPLLVAINASPLERGHVLLLPEPERRLPQALTAPALRGALEGALEPVSRAVCRAAEHLGGAGLAYNVLATRGDPPAGPGTGDGRGLRVLLWARRPLFGPKAGEPFAVALCELAGLLPLPTEPLYRDITEAQALSAIRQHLLPEPELLHLGGELARLLES
;
A
#
# COMPACT_ATOMS: atom_id res chain seq x y z
N PRO A 1 -16.90 -12.35 11.33
CA PRO A 1 -17.07 -11.16 10.47
C PRO A 1 -17.95 -11.56 9.28
N GLU A 2 -18.71 -10.60 8.75
CA GLU A 2 -19.53 -10.75 7.55
C GLU A 2 -18.67 -11.14 6.34
N GLU A 3 -19.25 -11.78 5.32
CA GLU A 3 -18.57 -12.11 4.07
C GLU A 3 -19.12 -11.24 2.93
N PHE A 4 -18.24 -10.51 2.25
CA PHE A 4 -18.52 -9.79 1.02
C PHE A 4 -18.13 -10.65 -0.17
N VAL A 5 -19.15 -11.19 -0.84
CA VAL A 5 -19.00 -11.94 -2.08
C VAL A 5 -19.11 -10.97 -3.25
N TYR A 6 -18.19 -11.06 -4.21
CA TYR A 6 -18.18 -10.17 -5.39
C TYR A 6 -18.03 -10.93 -6.70
N GLY A 7 -18.73 -10.46 -7.73
CA GLY A 7 -18.65 -10.97 -9.11
C GLY A 7 -18.12 -9.91 -10.08
N GLU A 8 -18.25 -10.19 -11.39
CA GLU A 8 -17.84 -9.24 -12.44
C GLU A 8 -18.68 -7.96 -12.43
N GLU A 9 -19.95 -8.07 -12.02
CA GLU A 9 -20.90 -6.98 -11.88
C GLU A 9 -20.50 -5.94 -10.83
N ASP A 10 -19.60 -6.31 -9.91
CA ASP A 10 -19.12 -5.43 -8.85
C ASP A 10 -17.92 -4.57 -9.28
N PHE A 11 -17.34 -4.81 -10.47
CA PHE A 11 -16.24 -4.02 -10.98
C PHE A 11 -16.70 -2.64 -11.45
N VAL A 12 -16.29 -1.61 -10.71
CA VAL A 12 -16.49 -0.22 -11.11
C VAL A 12 -15.33 0.22 -12.00
N LEU A 13 -15.43 0.09 -13.33
CA LEU A 13 -14.32 0.41 -14.25
C LEU A 13 -14.12 1.91 -14.51
N GLN A 14 -15.15 2.72 -14.28
CA GLN A 14 -15.04 4.18 -14.37
C GLN A 14 -14.39 4.77 -13.12
N ALA A 15 -13.75 5.93 -13.26
CA ALA A 15 -13.18 6.63 -12.11
C ALA A 15 -14.31 7.08 -11.17
N ALA A 16 -14.26 6.60 -9.93
CA ALA A 16 -15.20 6.96 -8.88
C ALA A 16 -14.40 7.53 -7.70
N GLY A 17 -14.55 8.83 -7.43
CA GLY A 17 -13.99 9.46 -6.24
C GLY A 17 -15.01 9.46 -5.10
N TRP A 18 -14.56 9.13 -3.89
CA TRP A 18 -15.38 9.26 -2.69
C TRP A 18 -15.67 10.74 -2.44
N GLY A 19 -16.88 11.19 -2.79
CA GLY A 19 -17.33 12.58 -2.61
C GLY A 19 -17.39 13.41 -3.89
N ASP A 20 -17.10 12.83 -5.06
CA ASP A 20 -17.30 13.52 -6.33
C ASP A 20 -18.81 13.74 -6.60
N PRO A 21 -19.26 14.96 -6.94
CA PRO A 21 -20.65 15.24 -7.30
C PRO A 21 -21.02 14.51 -8.60
N GLY A 22 -21.53 13.28 -8.47
CA GLY A 22 -21.87 12.41 -9.60
C GLY A 22 -21.39 10.96 -9.45
N SER A 23 -20.54 10.66 -8.46
CA SER A 23 -20.10 9.30 -8.19
C SER A 23 -20.85 8.72 -7.00
N ALA A 24 -21.78 7.80 -7.26
CA ALA A 24 -22.41 7.02 -6.20
C ALA A 24 -21.43 5.93 -5.72
N PRO A 25 -21.22 5.77 -4.39
CA PRO A 25 -20.36 4.71 -3.88
C PRO A 25 -20.90 3.33 -4.28
N SER A 26 -20.02 2.36 -4.54
CA SER A 26 -20.41 0.98 -4.82
C SER A 26 -20.94 0.27 -3.57
N ARG A 27 -21.42 -0.98 -3.72
CA ARG A 27 -21.75 -1.85 -2.57
C ARG A 27 -20.54 -2.04 -1.66
N PHE A 28 -19.37 -2.25 -2.26
CA PHE A 28 -18.10 -2.39 -1.56
C PHE A 28 -17.72 -1.12 -0.79
N ASP A 29 -17.77 0.04 -1.44
CA ASP A 29 -17.43 1.32 -0.82
C ASP A 29 -18.31 1.61 0.39
N ARG A 30 -19.63 1.39 0.27
CA ARG A 30 -20.58 1.57 1.38
C ARG A 30 -20.25 0.67 2.55
N LEU A 31 -20.04 -0.63 2.32
CA LEU A 31 -19.73 -1.59 3.37
C LEU A 31 -18.41 -1.23 4.07
N LEU A 32 -17.36 -0.92 3.28
CA LEU A 32 -16.04 -0.58 3.79
C LEU A 32 -16.07 0.71 4.61
N LEU A 33 -16.66 1.77 4.08
CA LEU A 33 -16.70 3.08 4.75
C LEU A 33 -17.58 3.05 5.99
N ALA A 34 -18.74 2.39 5.95
CA ALA A 34 -19.61 2.23 7.11
C ALA A 34 -18.92 1.44 8.23
N GLY A 35 -18.32 0.29 7.89
CA GLY A 35 -17.56 -0.51 8.83
C GLY A 35 -16.38 0.26 9.42
N TRP A 36 -15.60 0.95 8.59
CA TRP A 36 -14.46 1.77 9.05
C TRP A 36 -14.91 2.87 10.03
N SER A 37 -16.02 3.54 9.73
CA SER A 37 -16.55 4.65 10.54
C SER A 37 -17.10 4.16 11.89
N ASP A 38 -17.85 3.04 11.91
CA ASP A 38 -18.29 2.38 13.15
C ASP A 38 -17.12 2.07 14.08
N ARG A 39 -16.02 1.51 13.54
CA ARG A 39 -14.84 1.20 14.37
C ARG A 39 -14.11 2.44 14.87
N MET A 40 -14.22 3.57 14.16
CA MET A 40 -13.67 4.86 14.58
C MET A 40 -14.48 5.43 15.74
N GLU A 41 -15.81 5.36 15.65
CA GLU A 41 -16.72 5.79 16.71
C GLU A 41 -16.53 4.96 17.98
N ARG A 42 -16.35 3.65 17.83
CA ARG A 42 -16.09 2.70 18.92
C ARG A 42 -14.68 2.77 19.51
N GLY A 43 -13.81 3.64 19.00
CA GLY A 43 -12.47 3.86 19.55
C GLY A 43 -11.50 2.69 19.34
N LEU A 44 -11.63 1.91 18.27
CA LEU A 44 -10.72 0.78 18.01
C LEU A 44 -9.37 1.18 17.41
N PHE A 45 -9.25 2.43 16.95
CA PHE A 45 -8.03 3.03 16.43
C PHE A 45 -7.16 3.60 17.55
N ARG A 46 -5.86 3.77 17.29
CA ARG A 46 -4.91 4.31 18.29
C ARG A 46 -5.03 5.82 18.50
N TYR A 47 -5.66 6.52 17.56
CA TYR A 47 -6.01 7.94 17.64
C TYR A 47 -7.26 8.17 16.79
N ARG A 48 -7.93 9.31 17.01
CA ARG A 48 -9.02 9.75 16.14
C ARG A 48 -8.46 10.46 14.92
N LEU A 49 -8.87 10.01 13.74
CA LEU A 49 -8.53 10.70 12.50
C LEU A 49 -9.42 11.94 12.34
N GLY A 50 -8.81 13.13 12.40
CA GLY A 50 -9.45 14.40 12.10
C GLY A 50 -9.09 14.92 10.71
N ALA A 51 -9.45 16.17 10.43
CA ALA A 51 -8.94 16.87 9.26
C ALA A 51 -7.42 16.99 9.34
N LEU A 52 -6.72 16.63 8.27
CA LEU A 52 -5.27 16.64 8.20
C LEU A 52 -4.81 17.88 7.41
N PRO A 53 -4.07 18.82 8.03
CA PRO A 53 -3.46 19.94 7.32
C PRO A 53 -2.63 19.40 6.16
N THR A 54 -2.99 19.80 4.94
CA THR A 54 -2.42 19.28 3.70
C THR A 54 -2.02 20.45 2.80
N ARG A 55 -0.82 20.39 2.23
CA ARG A 55 -0.33 21.37 1.25
C ARG A 55 0.50 20.69 0.18
N VAL A 56 0.47 21.27 -1.02
CA VAL A 56 1.39 20.86 -2.10
C VAL A 56 2.68 21.65 -1.94
N LEU A 57 3.82 20.96 -1.92
CA LEU A 57 5.12 21.60 -1.90
C LEU A 57 5.39 22.27 -3.26
N PRO A 58 5.92 23.50 -3.28
CA PRO A 58 6.30 24.15 -4.52
C PRO A 58 7.53 23.45 -5.11
N GLY A 59 7.41 23.04 -6.38
CA GLY A 59 8.47 22.39 -7.15
C GLY A 59 7.93 21.58 -8.33
N PRO A 60 8.82 21.01 -9.17
CA PRO A 60 8.42 20.30 -10.38
C PRO A 60 7.67 18.99 -10.11
N VAL A 61 7.88 18.32 -8.97
CA VAL A 61 7.26 17.02 -8.66
C VAL A 61 5.91 17.19 -7.95
N ARG A 62 5.71 18.33 -7.29
CA ARG A 62 4.49 18.71 -6.55
C ARG A 62 4.12 17.71 -5.47
N LEU A 63 5.10 17.35 -4.63
CA LEU A 63 4.88 16.45 -3.48
C LEU A 63 3.77 16.99 -2.55
N VAL A 64 2.95 16.11 -2.01
CA VAL A 64 1.86 16.45 -1.09
C VAL A 64 2.34 16.26 0.35
N ALA A 65 2.50 17.33 1.10
CA ALA A 65 2.79 17.28 2.53
C ALA A 65 1.52 17.28 3.35
N GLN A 66 1.43 16.37 4.33
CA GLN A 66 0.29 16.23 5.21
C GLN A 66 0.74 16.07 6.66
N LEU A 67 0.28 16.92 7.57
CA LEU A 67 0.62 16.83 8.98
C LEU A 67 -0.21 15.76 9.68
N ASN A 68 0.45 14.77 10.30
CA ASN A 68 -0.19 13.77 11.13
C ASN A 68 0.65 13.44 12.38
N ALA A 69 0.71 14.40 13.30
CA ALA A 69 1.49 14.29 14.53
C ALA A 69 0.99 13.17 15.46
N GLN A 70 -0.34 13.04 15.61
CA GLN A 70 -0.94 12.00 16.45
C GLN A 70 -0.56 10.60 15.97
N ARG A 71 -0.62 10.33 14.66
CA ARG A 71 -0.16 9.04 14.13
C ARG A 71 1.29 8.76 14.50
N SER A 72 2.14 9.77 14.40
CA SER A 72 3.57 9.60 14.64
C SER A 72 3.87 9.29 16.10
N ALA A 73 3.13 9.91 17.04
CA ALA A 73 3.22 9.64 18.46
C ALA A 73 2.57 8.29 18.87
N GLU A 74 1.40 7.99 18.32
CA GLU A 74 0.56 6.89 18.81
C GLU A 74 0.81 5.57 18.09
N ARG A 75 1.33 5.58 16.85
CA ARG A 75 1.54 4.34 16.08
C ARG A 75 2.50 3.42 16.83
N ARG A 76 2.25 2.11 16.71
CA ARG A 76 3.14 1.09 17.25
C ARG A 76 4.59 1.31 16.76
N PRO A 77 5.59 1.21 17.65
CA PRO A 77 6.99 1.20 17.24
C PRO A 77 7.26 0.13 16.18
N PRO A 78 8.09 0.41 15.17
CA PRO A 78 8.54 -0.60 14.22
C PRO A 78 9.20 -1.77 14.93
N GLN A 79 8.98 -2.99 14.44
CA GLN A 79 9.71 -4.17 14.90
C GLN A 79 11.12 -4.14 14.28
N PRO A 80 12.16 -4.60 14.99
CA PRO A 80 13.49 -4.69 14.41
C PRO A 80 13.50 -5.72 13.27
N VAL A 81 13.89 -5.27 12.07
CA VAL A 81 14.11 -6.13 10.91
C VAL A 81 15.61 -6.37 10.77
N ARG A 82 16.02 -7.62 10.65
CA ARG A 82 17.42 -8.07 10.56
C ARG A 82 17.80 -8.55 9.17
N SER A 83 16.83 -8.96 8.37
CA SER A 83 17.00 -9.49 7.01
C SER A 83 15.74 -9.33 6.18
N LEU A 84 15.86 -9.43 4.86
CA LEU A 84 14.72 -9.41 3.92
C LEU A 84 13.80 -10.63 4.06
N ARG A 85 14.29 -11.72 4.64
CA ARG A 85 13.56 -12.97 4.86
C ARG A 85 13.46 -13.27 6.36
N ASP A 86 13.20 -12.24 7.14
CA ASP A 86 13.08 -12.40 8.58
C ASP A 86 12.02 -13.44 8.93
N PRO A 87 12.36 -14.42 9.80
CA PRO A 87 11.43 -15.46 10.17
C PRO A 87 10.26 -14.89 10.98
N PHE A 88 9.14 -15.60 10.96
CA PHE A 88 7.99 -15.25 11.77
C PHE A 88 8.34 -15.20 13.26
N ALA A 89 8.01 -14.09 13.92
CA ALA A 89 8.28 -13.87 15.34
C ALA A 89 6.99 -14.01 16.17
N PRO A 90 6.72 -15.15 16.82
CA PRO A 90 5.47 -15.36 17.57
C PRO A 90 5.35 -14.45 18.79
N GLY A 91 6.47 -14.03 19.39
CA GLY A 91 6.50 -13.15 20.56
C GLY A 91 6.14 -11.70 20.25
N ALA A 92 6.35 -11.25 19.02
CA ALA A 92 6.02 -9.90 18.58
C ALA A 92 4.56 -9.80 18.09
N PHE A 93 4.13 -8.61 17.68
CA PHE A 93 2.82 -8.47 17.05
C PHE A 93 2.79 -9.22 15.70
N ASN A 94 1.70 -9.93 15.45
CA ASN A 94 1.40 -10.62 14.21
C ASN A 94 -0.12 -10.64 13.96
N PHE A 95 -0.54 -10.84 12.71
CA PHE A 95 -1.94 -10.78 12.32
C PHE A 95 -2.85 -11.90 12.87
N PRO A 96 -2.36 -13.10 13.22
CA PRO A 96 -3.15 -14.05 14.02
C PRO A 96 -3.61 -13.49 15.39
N ARG A 97 -2.94 -12.45 15.91
CA ARG A 97 -3.31 -11.77 17.16
C ARG A 97 -4.21 -10.54 16.92
N LEU A 98 -4.70 -10.33 15.71
CA LEU A 98 -5.64 -9.25 15.41
C LEU A 98 -6.91 -9.43 16.24
N ARG A 99 -7.40 -8.35 16.86
CA ARG A 99 -8.64 -8.44 17.64
C ARG A 99 -9.81 -8.68 16.69
N PRO A 100 -10.75 -9.59 16.99
CA PRO A 100 -11.90 -9.82 16.12
C PRO A 100 -12.72 -8.56 15.80
N ALA A 101 -12.74 -7.58 16.71
CA ALA A 101 -13.42 -6.30 16.51
C ALA A 101 -12.76 -5.40 15.45
N GLU A 102 -11.48 -5.60 15.13
CA GLU A 102 -10.75 -4.87 14.09
C GLU A 102 -11.04 -5.39 12.67
N LEU A 103 -11.68 -6.56 12.57
CA LEU A 103 -12.12 -7.12 11.29
C LEU A 103 -13.39 -6.38 10.81
N LEU A 104 -13.36 -5.99 9.54
CA LEU A 104 -14.52 -5.43 8.85
C LEU A 104 -15.35 -6.58 8.26
N PHE A 105 -14.79 -7.30 7.28
CA PHE A 105 -15.44 -8.40 6.59
C PHE A 105 -14.40 -9.32 5.94
N ARG A 106 -14.86 -10.44 5.39
CA ARG A 106 -14.09 -11.36 4.55
C ARG A 106 -14.42 -11.07 3.10
N LEU A 107 -13.42 -10.90 2.24
CA LEU A 107 -13.60 -10.62 0.82
C LEU A 107 -13.40 -11.91 0.02
N ARG A 108 -14.42 -12.29 -0.76
CA ARG A 108 -14.44 -13.54 -1.55
C ARG A 108 -14.95 -13.29 -2.96
N ARG A 109 -14.23 -13.81 -3.96
CA ARG A 109 -14.70 -13.83 -5.34
C ARG A 109 -15.78 -14.90 -5.53
N ALA A 110 -16.88 -14.55 -6.18
CA ALA A 110 -17.91 -15.47 -6.62
C ALA A 110 -17.42 -16.26 -7.84
N GLY A 111 -17.50 -17.59 -7.78
CA GLY A 111 -17.28 -18.46 -8.93
C GLY A 111 -15.83 -18.56 -9.44
N GLY A 112 -15.54 -19.71 -10.03
CA GLY A 112 -14.25 -20.07 -10.65
C GLY A 112 -14.12 -21.59 -10.77
N PRO A 113 -13.35 -22.11 -11.75
CA PRO A 113 -13.06 -23.54 -11.80
C PRO A 113 -12.17 -23.95 -10.61
N GLY A 114 -12.65 -24.89 -9.79
CA GLY A 114 -11.92 -25.44 -8.65
C GLY A 114 -12.46 -25.01 -7.27
N PRO A 115 -11.83 -25.46 -6.17
CA PRO A 115 -12.20 -25.03 -4.83
C PRO A 115 -11.98 -23.52 -4.68
N PRO A 116 -12.89 -22.79 -4.01
CA PRO A 116 -12.74 -21.36 -3.84
C PRO A 116 -11.49 -21.06 -3.01
N PRO A 117 -10.69 -20.05 -3.39
CA PRO A 117 -9.54 -19.64 -2.60
C PRO A 117 -9.97 -19.20 -1.20
N GLU A 118 -9.04 -19.25 -0.24
CA GLU A 118 -9.30 -18.66 1.07
C GLU A 118 -9.65 -17.18 0.93
N PRO A 119 -10.66 -16.70 1.66
CA PRO A 119 -11.06 -15.30 1.55
C PRO A 119 -9.98 -14.39 2.14
N LEU A 120 -9.80 -13.22 1.54
CA LEU A 120 -8.97 -12.18 2.15
C LEU A 120 -9.69 -11.62 3.38
N LEU A 121 -8.98 -11.44 4.49
CA LEU A 121 -9.55 -10.68 5.60
C LEU A 121 -9.32 -9.19 5.35
N VAL A 122 -10.37 -8.40 5.51
CA VAL A 122 -10.29 -6.93 5.48
C VAL A 122 -10.38 -6.41 6.91
N ALA A 123 -9.34 -5.72 7.35
CA ALA A 123 -9.22 -5.18 8.71
C ALA A 123 -8.95 -3.68 8.68
N ILE A 124 -9.31 -2.96 9.74
CA ILE A 124 -8.86 -1.56 9.88
C ILE A 124 -7.33 -1.50 10.00
N ASN A 125 -6.72 -0.45 9.46
CA ASN A 125 -5.39 -0.07 9.93
C ASN A 125 -5.57 0.76 11.21
N ALA A 126 -5.21 0.21 12.37
CA ALA A 126 -5.35 0.89 13.67
C ALA A 126 -4.53 2.19 13.79
N SER A 127 -3.67 2.53 12.81
CA SER A 127 -2.98 3.82 12.68
C SER A 127 -3.15 4.41 11.26
N PRO A 128 -4.37 4.86 10.92
CA PRO A 128 -4.80 5.11 9.56
C PRO A 128 -4.26 6.44 9.02
N LEU A 129 -3.62 6.41 7.86
CA LEU A 129 -3.21 7.66 7.18
C LEU A 129 -4.41 8.49 6.72
N GLU A 130 -5.44 7.84 6.20
CA GLU A 130 -6.62 8.49 5.62
C GLU A 130 -7.88 7.69 5.96
N ARG A 131 -9.04 8.33 5.74
CA ARG A 131 -10.34 7.65 5.85
C ARG A 131 -10.38 6.46 4.90
N GLY A 132 -10.87 5.31 5.40
CA GLY A 132 -10.94 4.07 4.61
C GLY A 132 -9.62 3.31 4.49
N HIS A 133 -8.55 3.74 5.18
CA HIS A 133 -7.29 2.97 5.22
C HIS A 133 -7.50 1.63 5.95
N VAL A 134 -7.48 0.55 5.17
CA VAL A 134 -7.64 -0.84 5.60
C VAL A 134 -6.41 -1.68 5.26
N LEU A 135 -6.34 -2.87 5.83
CA LEU A 135 -5.37 -3.91 5.52
C LEU A 135 -6.07 -5.08 4.84
N LEU A 136 -5.51 -5.57 3.74
CA LEU A 136 -5.88 -6.83 3.12
C LEU A 136 -4.92 -7.90 3.62
N LEU A 137 -5.45 -8.91 4.30
CA LEU A 137 -4.66 -9.93 4.99
C LEU A 137 -4.92 -11.30 4.34
N PRO A 138 -4.02 -11.75 3.44
CA PRO A 138 -4.06 -13.11 2.92
C PRO A 138 -3.56 -14.09 3.98
N GLU A 139 -4.36 -15.13 4.25
CA GLU A 139 -3.95 -16.34 4.99
C GLU A 139 -3.14 -16.07 6.29
N PRO A 140 -3.57 -15.17 7.20
CA PRO A 140 -2.76 -14.76 8.34
C PRO A 140 -2.34 -15.92 9.26
N GLU A 141 -3.17 -16.96 9.34
CA GLU A 141 -2.91 -18.16 10.15
C GLU A 141 -1.72 -18.99 9.65
N ARG A 142 -1.31 -18.83 8.38
CA ARG A 142 -0.14 -19.51 7.81
C ARG A 142 1.18 -18.92 8.30
N ARG A 143 1.17 -17.75 8.97
CA ARG A 143 2.35 -17.13 9.59
C ARG A 143 3.51 -16.96 8.61
N LEU A 144 3.17 -16.65 7.35
CA LEU A 144 4.15 -16.47 6.30
C LEU A 144 5.02 -15.23 6.60
N PRO A 145 6.31 -15.24 6.20
CA PRO A 145 7.12 -14.03 6.20
C PRO A 145 6.49 -12.97 5.29
N GLN A 146 6.87 -11.71 5.45
CA GLN A 146 6.35 -10.58 4.66
C GLN A 146 6.93 -10.56 3.23
N ALA A 147 6.73 -11.65 2.50
CA ALA A 147 7.07 -11.79 1.09
C ALA A 147 5.81 -11.65 0.24
N LEU A 148 5.91 -10.91 -0.86
CA LEU A 148 4.83 -10.83 -1.83
C LEU A 148 4.70 -12.18 -2.56
N THR A 149 3.50 -12.76 -2.59
CA THR A 149 3.23 -14.00 -3.31
C THR A 149 2.17 -13.77 -4.38
N ALA A 150 2.21 -14.54 -5.47
CA ALA A 150 1.22 -14.44 -6.54
C ALA A 150 -0.22 -14.68 -6.04
N PRO A 151 -0.51 -15.66 -5.16
CA PRO A 151 -1.83 -15.81 -4.55
C PRO A 151 -2.29 -14.58 -3.77
N ALA A 152 -1.42 -14.00 -2.94
CA ALA A 152 -1.73 -12.80 -2.16
C ALA A 152 -2.03 -11.59 -3.06
N LEU A 153 -1.19 -11.37 -4.08
CA LEU A 153 -1.36 -10.25 -5.01
C LEU A 153 -2.59 -10.42 -5.90
N ARG A 154 -2.87 -11.63 -6.38
CA ARG A 154 -4.12 -11.96 -7.09
C ARG A 154 -5.35 -11.68 -6.24
N GLY A 155 -5.33 -12.00 -4.95
CA GLY A 155 -6.46 -11.68 -4.08
C GLY A 155 -6.70 -10.16 -4.01
N ALA A 156 -5.63 -9.37 -3.98
CA ALA A 156 -5.70 -7.91 -3.84
C ALA A 156 -6.00 -7.18 -5.16
N LEU A 157 -5.48 -7.67 -6.29
CA LEU A 157 -5.62 -7.07 -7.62
C LEU A 157 -6.65 -7.79 -8.51
N GLU A 158 -7.21 -8.92 -8.04
CA GLU A 158 -8.14 -9.79 -8.76
C GLU A 158 -7.52 -10.63 -9.91
N GLY A 159 -8.17 -11.75 -10.26
CA GLY A 159 -7.70 -12.76 -11.21
C GLY A 159 -7.65 -12.35 -12.68
N ALA A 160 -8.45 -11.39 -13.15
CA ALA A 160 -8.34 -10.78 -14.47
C ALA A 160 -7.01 -10.02 -14.67
N LEU A 161 -6.31 -9.74 -13.57
CA LEU A 161 -4.97 -9.15 -13.55
C LEU A 161 -3.89 -10.19 -13.25
N GLU A 162 -4.14 -11.48 -13.53
CA GLU A 162 -3.18 -12.58 -13.36
C GLU A 162 -1.84 -12.35 -14.08
N PRO A 163 -1.78 -11.90 -15.36
CA PRO A 163 -0.50 -11.63 -16.01
C PRO A 163 0.30 -10.55 -15.28
N VAL A 164 -0.36 -9.49 -14.84
CA VAL A 164 0.25 -8.39 -14.07
C VAL A 164 0.72 -8.91 -12.72
N SER A 165 -0.10 -9.69 -12.02
CA SER A 165 0.23 -10.26 -10.71
C SER A 165 1.46 -11.17 -10.79
N ARG A 166 1.53 -12.02 -11.82
CA ARG A 166 2.68 -12.89 -12.09
C ARG A 166 3.95 -12.10 -12.41
N ALA A 167 3.84 -11.08 -13.28
CA ALA A 167 4.95 -10.20 -13.62
C ALA A 167 5.52 -9.51 -12.37
N VAL A 168 4.66 -8.90 -11.55
CA VAL A 168 5.06 -8.23 -10.31
C VAL A 168 5.72 -9.20 -9.34
N CYS A 169 5.20 -10.43 -9.21
CA CYS A 169 5.81 -11.44 -8.32
C CYS A 169 7.18 -11.90 -8.83
N ARG A 170 7.34 -12.14 -10.14
CA ARG A 170 8.65 -12.47 -10.72
C ARG A 170 9.67 -11.35 -10.50
N ALA A 171 9.26 -10.09 -10.70
CA ALA A 171 10.12 -8.95 -10.43
C ALA A 171 10.49 -8.86 -8.93
N ALA A 172 9.52 -9.03 -8.03
CA ALA A 172 9.75 -9.05 -6.58
C ALA A 172 10.69 -10.18 -6.13
N GLU A 173 10.53 -11.38 -6.70
CA GLU A 173 11.42 -12.53 -6.45
C GLU A 173 12.84 -12.25 -6.93
N HIS A 174 12.99 -11.68 -8.12
CA HIS A 174 14.29 -11.29 -8.66
C HIS A 174 14.99 -10.24 -7.77
N LEU A 175 14.27 -9.19 -7.37
CA LEU A 175 14.80 -8.18 -6.44
C LEU A 175 15.21 -8.80 -5.10
N GLY A 176 14.36 -9.65 -4.52
CA GLY A 176 14.67 -10.35 -3.29
C GLY A 176 15.89 -11.29 -3.42
N GLY A 177 16.06 -11.94 -4.58
CA GLY A 177 17.23 -12.76 -4.90
C GLY A 177 18.52 -11.94 -5.03
N ALA A 178 18.42 -10.71 -5.52
CA ALA A 178 19.52 -9.73 -5.58
C ALA A 178 19.80 -9.05 -4.23
N GLY A 179 19.10 -9.41 -3.15
CA GLY A 179 19.28 -8.79 -1.83
C GLY A 179 18.70 -7.38 -1.72
N LEU A 180 17.75 -7.02 -2.58
CA LEU A 180 17.10 -5.71 -2.60
C LEU A 180 15.74 -5.73 -1.90
N ALA A 181 15.45 -4.66 -1.16
CA ALA A 181 14.10 -4.38 -0.69
C ALA A 181 13.26 -3.78 -1.82
N TYR A 182 11.94 -3.84 -1.71
CA TYR A 182 11.06 -3.22 -2.70
C TYR A 182 9.74 -2.70 -2.13
N ASN A 183 9.13 -1.77 -2.87
CA ASN A 183 7.78 -1.28 -2.64
C ASN A 183 6.96 -1.40 -3.92
N VAL A 184 5.69 -1.78 -3.77
CA VAL A 184 4.72 -1.89 -4.86
C VAL A 184 3.56 -0.94 -4.59
N LEU A 185 3.21 -0.13 -5.60
CA LEU A 185 1.97 0.64 -5.63
C LEU A 185 1.14 0.19 -6.82
N ALA A 186 -0.12 -0.12 -6.60
CA ALA A 186 -1.10 -0.34 -7.64
C ALA A 186 -2.12 0.81 -7.61
N THR A 187 -2.36 1.46 -8.75
CA THR A 187 -3.29 2.59 -8.87
C THR A 187 -3.89 2.66 -10.27
N ARG A 188 -4.99 3.37 -10.46
CA ARG A 188 -5.48 3.67 -11.81
C ARG A 188 -4.72 4.85 -12.41
N GLY A 189 -4.45 4.79 -13.70
CA GLY A 189 -3.82 5.89 -14.42
C GLY A 189 -3.69 5.60 -15.90
N ASP A 190 -3.13 6.57 -16.63
CA ASP A 190 -2.90 6.43 -18.07
C ASP A 190 -1.87 5.31 -18.36
N PRO A 191 -1.63 4.85 -19.58
CA PRO A 191 -0.47 4.00 -19.82
C PRO A 191 0.86 4.77 -19.55
N PRO A 192 1.99 4.08 -19.33
CA PRO A 192 3.30 4.73 -19.16
C PRO A 192 3.69 5.64 -20.33
N ALA A 193 3.17 5.37 -21.53
CA ALA A 193 3.37 6.18 -22.74
C ALA A 193 2.62 7.54 -22.72
N GLY A 194 1.86 7.84 -21.67
CA GLY A 194 1.03 9.05 -21.56
C GLY A 194 -0.46 8.77 -21.77
N PRO A 195 -1.33 9.78 -21.69
CA PRO A 195 -2.75 9.63 -21.98
C PRO A 195 -2.93 9.16 -23.43
N GLY A 196 -3.39 7.93 -23.63
CA GLY A 196 -3.73 7.40 -24.95
C GLY A 196 -4.99 8.07 -25.51
N THR A 197 -5.34 7.77 -26.75
CA THR A 197 -6.58 8.22 -27.41
C THR A 197 -7.84 7.47 -26.95
N GLY A 198 -7.70 6.50 -26.03
CA GLY A 198 -8.82 5.70 -25.51
C GLY A 198 -9.35 6.23 -24.17
N ASP A 199 -10.65 6.08 -23.95
CA ASP A 199 -11.39 6.60 -22.79
C ASP A 199 -11.09 5.89 -21.44
N GLY A 200 -10.19 4.91 -21.40
CA GLY A 200 -9.96 4.05 -20.24
C GLY A 200 -8.64 4.29 -19.52
N ARG A 201 -8.69 4.79 -18.27
CA ARG A 201 -7.56 4.66 -17.33
C ARG A 201 -7.39 3.20 -16.94
N GLY A 202 -6.20 2.64 -17.17
CA GLY A 202 -5.87 1.26 -16.82
C GLY A 202 -5.33 1.11 -15.39
N LEU A 203 -4.97 -0.12 -15.02
CA LEU A 203 -4.18 -0.37 -13.81
C LEU A 203 -2.69 -0.07 -14.09
N ARG A 204 -2.10 0.81 -13.30
CA ARG A 204 -0.65 1.02 -13.19
C ARG A 204 -0.12 0.29 -11.97
N VAL A 205 0.98 -0.43 -12.15
CA VAL A 205 1.78 -0.97 -11.03
C VAL A 205 3.16 -0.34 -11.08
N LEU A 206 3.56 0.31 -9.99
CA LEU A 206 4.89 0.91 -9.81
C LEU A 206 5.66 0.05 -8.81
N LEU A 207 6.90 -0.28 -9.15
CA LEU A 207 7.82 -1.06 -8.33
C LEU A 207 9.08 -0.22 -8.08
N TRP A 208 9.39 0.06 -6.82
CA TRP A 208 10.63 0.74 -6.43
C TRP A 208 11.58 -0.28 -5.81
N ALA A 209 12.73 -0.50 -6.44
CA ALA A 209 13.85 -1.22 -5.85
C ALA A 209 14.62 -0.30 -4.88
N ARG A 210 15.02 -0.83 -3.73
CA ARG A 210 15.61 -0.07 -2.63
C ARG A 210 16.73 -0.83 -1.95
N ARG A 211 17.66 -0.06 -1.35
CA ARG A 211 18.61 -0.64 -0.42
C ARG A 211 17.85 -1.13 0.83
N PRO A 212 18.12 -2.34 1.32
CA PRO A 212 17.53 -2.79 2.57
C PRO A 212 18.05 -1.92 3.73
N LEU A 213 17.14 -1.57 4.63
CA LEU A 213 17.47 -0.83 5.85
C LEU A 213 17.09 -1.67 7.06
N PHE A 214 18.11 -1.96 7.87
CA PHE A 214 17.98 -2.74 9.09
C PHE A 214 18.35 -1.86 10.28
N GLY A 215 17.57 -1.95 11.36
CA GLY A 215 17.79 -1.14 12.56
C GLY A 215 17.10 0.23 12.56
N PRO A 216 17.40 1.07 13.56
CA PRO A 216 16.71 2.34 13.76
C PRO A 216 17.08 3.35 12.68
N LYS A 217 16.06 4.06 12.15
CA LYS A 217 16.23 5.20 11.25
C LYS A 217 16.77 6.40 12.04
N ALA A 218 18.08 6.59 12.07
CA ALA A 218 18.70 7.73 12.74
C ALA A 218 18.90 8.89 11.74
N GLY A 219 18.43 10.09 12.09
CA GLY A 219 18.74 11.32 11.35
C GLY A 219 17.85 11.64 10.15
N GLU A 220 16.88 10.80 9.80
CA GLU A 220 15.91 11.10 8.74
C GLU A 220 14.80 12.04 9.24
N PRO A 221 14.39 13.06 8.46
CA PRO A 221 13.32 13.98 8.85
C PRO A 221 11.95 13.30 8.94
N PHE A 222 11.74 12.24 8.15
CA PHE A 222 10.54 11.41 8.14
C PHE A 222 10.89 10.02 7.60
N ALA A 223 10.07 9.02 7.92
CA ALA A 223 10.32 7.65 7.48
C ALA A 223 9.89 7.44 6.03
N VAL A 224 10.83 7.21 5.12
CA VAL A 224 10.52 6.83 3.74
C VAL A 224 10.01 5.38 3.68
N ALA A 225 8.80 5.19 3.15
CA ALA A 225 8.11 3.92 2.94
C ALA A 225 7.40 3.94 1.58
N LEU A 226 6.10 3.61 1.50
CA LEU A 226 5.34 3.59 0.23
C LEU A 226 4.78 4.96 -0.13
N CYS A 227 4.18 5.67 0.83
CA CYS A 227 3.52 6.95 0.59
C CYS A 227 4.50 8.00 0.09
N GLU A 228 5.68 8.07 0.70
CA GLU A 228 6.70 9.06 0.39
C GLU A 228 7.26 8.86 -1.01
N LEU A 229 7.47 7.60 -1.41
CA LEU A 229 7.84 7.25 -2.79
C LEU A 229 6.74 7.61 -3.80
N ALA A 230 5.48 7.46 -3.39
CA ALA A 230 4.31 7.77 -4.21
C ALA A 230 3.99 9.28 -4.25
N GLY A 231 4.73 10.11 -3.53
CA GLY A 231 4.57 11.56 -3.53
C GLY A 231 3.72 12.15 -2.40
N LEU A 232 3.25 11.34 -1.46
CA LEU A 232 2.55 11.77 -0.24
C LEU A 232 3.51 11.70 0.96
N LEU A 233 3.67 12.81 1.68
CA LEU A 233 4.56 12.95 2.83
C LEU A 233 3.72 13.12 4.12
N PRO A 234 3.46 12.05 4.89
CA PRO A 234 2.89 12.13 6.22
C PRO A 234 3.98 12.62 7.19
N LEU A 235 3.89 13.89 7.58
CA LEU A 235 4.90 14.57 8.39
C LEU A 235 4.53 14.51 9.88
N PRO A 236 5.51 14.25 10.77
CA PRO A 236 5.27 14.02 12.19
C PRO A 236 5.08 15.28 13.04
N THR A 237 5.50 16.46 12.55
CA THR A 237 5.55 17.68 13.38
C THR A 237 5.21 18.92 12.58
N GLU A 238 4.58 19.89 13.22
CA GLU A 238 4.24 21.19 12.63
C GLU A 238 5.46 21.94 12.05
N PRO A 239 6.61 22.07 12.75
CA PRO A 239 7.75 22.80 12.19
C PRO A 239 8.26 22.18 10.88
N LEU A 240 8.42 20.86 10.85
CA LEU A 240 8.79 20.16 9.62
C LEU A 240 7.73 20.32 8.52
N TYR A 241 6.45 20.20 8.87
CA TYR A 241 5.35 20.41 7.92
C TYR A 241 5.37 21.80 7.30
N ARG A 242 5.65 22.84 8.08
CA ARG A 242 5.72 24.22 7.60
C ARG A 242 6.96 24.46 6.74
N ASP A 243 8.11 23.97 7.20
CA ASP A 243 9.41 24.45 6.71
C ASP A 243 10.05 23.53 5.65
N ILE A 244 9.58 22.28 5.51
CA ILE A 244 10.15 21.36 4.51
C ILE A 244 9.91 21.86 3.07
N THR A 245 10.97 21.80 2.28
CA THR A 245 10.96 22.08 0.84
C THR A 245 10.89 20.79 0.03
N GLU A 246 10.40 20.87 -1.22
CA GLU A 246 10.39 19.71 -2.11
C GLU A 246 11.81 19.15 -2.34
N ALA A 247 12.81 20.01 -2.47
CA ALA A 247 14.20 19.59 -2.63
C ALA A 247 14.72 18.77 -1.44
N GLN A 248 14.42 19.18 -0.21
CA GLN A 248 14.78 18.43 1.00
C GLN A 248 14.06 17.08 1.06
N ALA A 249 12.77 17.04 0.73
CA ALA A 249 12.00 15.80 0.71
C ALA A 249 12.52 14.82 -0.34
N LEU A 250 12.80 15.29 -1.57
CA LEU A 250 13.38 14.47 -2.63
C LEU A 250 14.77 13.96 -2.28
N SER A 251 15.60 14.79 -1.63
CA SER A 251 16.92 14.37 -1.13
C SER A 251 16.79 13.23 -0.12
N ALA A 252 15.89 13.36 0.86
CA ALA A 252 15.61 12.32 1.84
C ALA A 252 15.10 11.03 1.18
N ILE A 253 14.19 11.12 0.20
CA ILE A 253 13.66 9.95 -0.52
C ILE A 253 14.76 9.22 -1.30
N ARG A 254 15.61 9.96 -2.02
CA ARG A 254 16.68 9.38 -2.86
C ARG A 254 17.70 8.57 -2.08
N GLN A 255 17.93 8.88 -0.80
CA GLN A 255 18.84 8.12 0.06
C GLN A 255 18.41 6.65 0.26
N HIS A 256 17.12 6.34 0.02
CA HIS A 256 16.57 4.99 0.15
C HIS A 256 16.55 4.21 -1.16
N LEU A 257 16.83 4.88 -2.28
CA LEU A 257 16.80 4.30 -3.62
C LEU A 257 18.19 3.86 -4.05
N LEU A 258 18.24 3.05 -5.10
CA LEU A 258 19.50 2.74 -5.77
C LEU A 258 20.02 3.99 -6.51
N PRO A 259 21.35 4.18 -6.61
CA PRO A 259 21.95 5.15 -7.51
C PRO A 259 21.42 4.97 -8.94
N GLU A 260 21.27 6.06 -9.68
CA GLU A 260 20.67 6.05 -11.01
C GLU A 260 21.30 5.05 -11.99
N PRO A 261 22.63 4.88 -12.07
CA PRO A 261 23.23 3.86 -12.95
C PRO A 261 22.84 2.42 -12.57
N GLU A 262 22.79 2.11 -11.27
CA GLU A 262 22.36 0.79 -10.77
C GLU A 262 20.87 0.56 -11.07
N LEU A 263 20.04 1.60 -10.89
CA LEU A 263 18.61 1.54 -11.16
C LEU A 263 18.32 1.31 -12.66
N LEU A 264 19.04 1.99 -13.54
CA LEU A 264 18.90 1.82 -15.00
C LEU A 264 19.32 0.41 -15.44
N HIS A 265 20.43 -0.10 -14.89
CA HIS A 265 20.88 -1.46 -15.16
C HIS A 265 19.81 -2.49 -14.75
N LEU A 266 19.34 -2.39 -13.51
CA LEU A 266 18.29 -3.25 -12.96
C LEU A 266 16.99 -3.14 -13.75
N GLY A 267 16.63 -1.94 -14.21
CA GLY A 267 15.46 -1.72 -15.08
C GLY A 267 15.55 -2.52 -16.38
N GLY A 268 16.73 -2.56 -17.00
CA GLY A 268 16.96 -3.36 -18.20
C GLY A 268 16.92 -4.87 -17.95
N GLU A 269 17.38 -5.33 -16.79
CA GLU A 269 17.26 -6.74 -16.37
C GLU A 269 15.81 -7.15 -16.14
N LEU A 270 15.04 -6.32 -15.43
CA LEU A 270 13.62 -6.55 -15.18
C LEU A 270 12.81 -6.53 -16.48
N ALA A 271 13.10 -5.62 -17.41
CA ALA A 271 12.42 -5.60 -18.72
C ALA A 271 12.60 -6.94 -19.47
N ARG A 272 13.84 -7.42 -19.59
CA ARG A 272 14.13 -8.72 -20.22
C ARG A 272 13.47 -9.89 -19.49
N LEU A 273 13.46 -9.87 -18.16
CA LEU A 273 12.81 -10.90 -17.34
C LEU A 273 11.30 -10.96 -17.61
N LEU A 274 10.65 -9.81 -17.77
CA LEU A 274 9.20 -9.74 -17.95
C LEU A 274 8.75 -10.00 -19.39
N GLU A 275 9.67 -9.90 -20.37
CA GLU A 275 9.43 -10.27 -21.77
C GLU A 275 9.62 -11.77 -22.05
N SER A 276 10.40 -12.48 -21.21
CA SER A 276 10.57 -13.95 -21.24
C SER A 276 9.43 -14.72 -20.59
#